data_AF-A0A9D0TIR1-F1
#
_entry.id   AF-A0A9D0TIR1-F1
#
_cell.length_a   1.000
_cell.length_b   1.000
_cell.length_c   1.000
_cell.angle_alpha   90.00
_cell.angle_beta   90.00
_cell.angle_gamma   90.00
#
_symmetry.space_group_name_H-M   'P 1'
#
loop_
_entity.id
_entity.type
_entity.pdbx_description
1 polymer ?
#
loop_
_entity_poly.entity_id
_entity_poly.type
_entity_poly.pdbx_seq_one_letter_code
_entity_poly.pdbx_strand_id
1 'polypeptide(L)'
;MTISPVRYQQIVQSHATMIVAVATAAQQGVLPPELAQGFQVSEENGWTDLIRTLRKVIAGDRSQGLLAPLDEEDRVIVQAVLTGIQNPSTLPDPNAQADA
;
A
#
# COMPACT_ATOMS: atom_id res chain seq x y z
N MET A 1 -6.36 -15.49 13.17
CA MET A 1 -7.14 -14.39 13.80
C MET A 1 -7.52 -13.46 12.67
N THR A 2 -8.81 -13.30 12.36
CA THR A 2 -9.28 -12.45 11.25
C THR A 2 -9.36 -11.02 11.73
N ILE A 3 -8.64 -10.09 11.07
CA ILE A 3 -8.75 -8.66 11.35
C ILE A 3 -10.20 -8.22 11.20
N SER A 4 -10.71 -7.43 12.14
CA SER A 4 -12.07 -6.89 12.04
C SER A 4 -12.16 -5.92 10.85
N PRO A 5 -13.30 -5.86 10.13
CA PRO A 5 -13.47 -4.99 8.96
C PRO A 5 -13.23 -3.51 9.29
N VAL A 6 -13.57 -3.08 10.50
CA VAL A 6 -13.30 -1.71 11.01
C VAL A 6 -11.79 -1.44 11.10
N ARG A 7 -11.02 -2.35 11.68
CA ARG A 7 -9.55 -2.23 11.81
C ARG A 7 -8.89 -2.19 10.44
N TYR A 8 -9.34 -3.05 9.53
CA TYR A 8 -8.88 -3.07 8.14
C TYR A 8 -9.09 -1.69 7.49
N GLN A 9 -10.30 -1.13 7.57
CA GLN A 9 -10.58 0.17 6.98
C GLN A 9 -9.78 1.30 7.64
N GLN A 10 -9.57 1.28 8.95
CA GLN A 10 -8.75 2.28 9.66
C GLN A 10 -7.30 2.31 9.15
N ILE A 11 -6.69 1.14 8.97
CA ILE A 11 -5.33 1.01 8.43
C ILE A 11 -5.27 1.53 6.99
N VAL A 12 -6.21 1.07 6.15
CA VAL A 12 -6.30 1.48 4.75
C VAL A 12 -6.52 2.99 4.62
N GLN A 13 -7.37 3.58 5.46
CA GLN A 13 -7.65 5.01 5.44
C GLN A 13 -6.47 5.84 5.93
N SER A 14 -5.82 5.43 7.03
CA SER A 14 -4.59 6.10 7.51
C SER A 14 -3.49 6.12 6.44
N HIS A 15 -3.43 5.08 5.61
CA HIS A 15 -2.41 4.94 4.56
C HIS A 15 -2.98 5.18 3.15
N ALA A 16 -4.16 5.78 3.02
CA ALA A 16 -4.87 5.90 1.74
C ALA A 16 -4.02 6.66 0.70
N THR A 17 -3.41 7.77 1.09
CA THR A 17 -2.52 8.56 0.24
C THR A 17 -1.37 7.73 -0.32
N MET A 18 -0.74 6.91 0.52
CA MET A 18 0.34 6.01 0.11
C MET A 18 -0.19 4.90 -0.80
N ILE A 19 -1.29 4.26 -0.44
CA ILE A 19 -1.90 3.16 -1.21
C ILE A 19 -2.23 3.64 -2.63
N VAL A 20 -2.86 4.81 -2.77
CA VAL A 20 -3.21 5.39 -4.08
C VAL A 20 -1.97 5.77 -4.87
N ALA A 21 -0.99 6.42 -4.25
CA ALA A 21 0.25 6.80 -4.92
C ALA A 21 0.99 5.58 -5.48
N VAL A 22 1.08 4.50 -4.69
CA VAL A 22 1.76 3.27 -5.07
C VAL A 22 0.97 2.49 -6.12
N ALA A 23 -0.35 2.38 -5.98
CA ALA A 23 -1.19 1.74 -6.98
C ALA A 23 -1.13 2.47 -8.33
N THR A 24 -1.07 3.81 -8.30
CA THR A 24 -0.90 4.63 -9.51
C THR A 24 0.47 4.41 -10.13
N ALA A 25 1.54 4.45 -9.34
CA ALA A 25 2.90 4.19 -9.80
C ALA A 25 3.05 2.78 -10.42
N ALA A 26 2.42 1.77 -9.80
CA ALA A 26 2.42 0.40 -10.31
C ALA A 26 1.60 0.21 -11.59
N GLN A 27 0.53 0.97 -11.77
CA GLN A 27 -0.24 0.99 -13.03
C GLN A 27 0.54 1.70 -14.14
N GLN A 28 1.26 2.77 -13.81
CA GLN A 28 2.10 3.49 -14.77
C GLN A 28 3.43 2.76 -15.06
N GLY A 29 3.83 1.83 -14.19
CA GLY A 29 5.14 1.18 -14.25
C GLY A 29 6.30 2.14 -13.99
N VAL A 30 6.03 3.28 -13.36
CA VAL A 30 7.00 4.36 -13.10
C VAL A 30 6.90 4.75 -11.64
N LEU A 31 8.03 4.71 -10.92
CA LEU A 31 8.13 5.19 -9.56
C LEU A 31 8.51 6.69 -9.58
N PRO A 32 7.58 7.62 -9.27
CA PRO A 32 7.91 9.03 -9.24
C PRO A 32 8.92 9.34 -8.12
N PRO A 33 9.78 10.36 -8.32
CA PRO A 33 10.85 10.68 -7.37
C PRO A 33 10.32 11.08 -5.99
N GLU A 34 9.15 11.72 -5.89
CA GLU A 34 8.51 12.01 -4.61
C GLU A 34 8.14 10.73 -3.83
N LEU A 35 7.58 9.74 -4.53
CA LEU A 35 7.25 8.46 -3.91
C LEU A 35 8.52 7.68 -3.53
N ALA A 36 9.57 7.76 -4.34
CA ALA A 36 10.87 7.16 -4.01
C ALA A 36 11.50 7.79 -2.75
N GLN A 37 11.38 9.11 -2.56
CA GLN A 37 11.81 9.77 -1.33
C GLN A 37 10.96 9.35 -0.12
N GLY A 38 9.63 9.32 -0.28
CA GLY A 38 8.73 8.84 0.77
C GLY A 38 9.01 7.40 1.19
N PHE A 39 9.37 6.55 0.22
CA PHE A 39 9.83 5.18 0.47
C PHE A 39 11.12 5.15 1.28
N GLN A 40 12.11 5.95 0.92
CA GLN A 40 13.38 6.01 1.65
C GLN A 40 13.15 6.43 3.12
N VAL A 41 12.35 7.45 3.35
CA VAL A 41 11.97 7.88 4.71
C VAL A 41 11.24 6.76 5.45
N SER A 42 10.30 6.07 4.79
CA SER A 42 9.57 4.95 5.41
C SER A 42 10.50 3.78 5.78
N GLU A 43 11.46 3.45 4.92
CA GLU A 43 12.51 2.45 5.22
C GLU A 43 13.28 2.82 6.49
N GLU A 44 13.69 4.09 6.62
CA GLU A 44 14.38 4.60 7.81
C GLU A 44 13.51 4.58 9.09
N ASN A 45 12.19 4.69 8.95
CA ASN A 45 11.22 4.55 10.04
C ASN A 45 10.90 3.08 10.38
N GLY A 46 11.56 2.11 9.75
CA GLY A 46 11.40 0.69 10.03
C GLY A 46 10.42 -0.04 9.09
N TRP A 47 9.89 0.61 8.06
CA TRP A 47 8.92 0.02 7.13
C TRP A 47 9.62 -0.69 5.94
N THR A 48 10.81 -1.23 6.19
CA THR A 48 11.71 -1.71 5.13
C THR A 48 11.12 -2.87 4.33
N ASP A 49 10.50 -3.85 4.99
CA ASP A 49 9.89 -5.01 4.33
C ASP A 49 8.67 -4.64 3.49
N LEU A 50 7.86 -3.70 3.98
CA LEU A 50 6.74 -3.13 3.23
C LEU A 50 7.23 -2.41 1.97
N ILE A 51 8.17 -1.46 2.09
CA ILE A 51 8.68 -0.72 0.94
C ILE A 51 9.34 -1.65 -0.08
N ARG A 52 10.13 -2.63 0.38
CA ARG A 52 10.71 -3.65 -0.49
C ARG A 52 9.64 -4.42 -1.27
N THR A 53 8.52 -4.74 -0.62
CA THR A 53 7.38 -5.39 -1.26
C THR A 53 6.69 -4.48 -2.27
N LEU A 54 6.41 -3.22 -1.91
CA LEU A 54 5.78 -2.24 -2.79
C LEU A 54 6.62 -1.98 -4.06
N ARG A 55 7.95 -1.88 -3.93
CA ARG A 55 8.85 -1.77 -5.09
C ARG A 55 8.73 -2.95 -6.04
N LYS A 56 8.60 -4.18 -5.51
CA LYS A 56 8.36 -5.39 -6.32
C LYS A 56 7.01 -5.35 -7.03
N VAL A 57 5.96 -4.90 -6.33
CA VAL A 57 4.61 -4.72 -6.92
C VAL A 57 4.63 -3.71 -8.07
N ILE A 58 5.34 -2.58 -7.89
CA ILE A 58 5.51 -1.58 -8.94
C ILE A 58 6.31 -2.13 -10.14
N ALA A 59 7.31 -2.97 -9.87
CA ALA A 59 8.05 -3.68 -10.92
C ALA A 59 7.22 -4.79 -11.62
N GLY A 60 6.00 -5.07 -11.16
CA GLY A 60 5.07 -6.02 -11.75
C GLY A 60 4.96 -7.37 -11.01
N ASP A 61 5.72 -7.58 -9.94
CA ASP A 61 5.66 -8.79 -9.13
C ASP A 61 4.50 -8.71 -8.14
N ARG A 62 3.43 -9.47 -8.40
CA ARG A 62 2.20 -9.51 -7.58
C ARG A 62 2.05 -10.85 -6.86
N SER A 63 3.18 -11.49 -6.55
CA SER A 63 3.20 -12.82 -5.94
C SER A 63 2.66 -12.79 -4.52
N GLN A 64 1.80 -13.75 -4.16
CA GLN A 64 1.28 -13.85 -2.79
C GLN A 64 2.39 -14.11 -1.74
N GLY A 65 3.51 -14.69 -2.16
CA GLY A 65 4.70 -14.88 -1.30
C GLY A 65 5.30 -13.57 -0.78
N LEU A 66 4.98 -12.44 -1.38
CA LEU A 66 5.39 -11.11 -0.91
C LEU A 66 4.73 -10.72 0.43
N LEU A 67 3.58 -11.30 0.77
CA LEU A 67 2.83 -11.01 1.98
C LEU A 67 3.30 -11.84 3.18
N ALA A 68 4.10 -12.90 2.95
CA ALA A 68 4.57 -13.81 3.98
C ALA A 68 5.45 -13.15 5.07
N PRO A 69 6.43 -12.26 4.74
CA PRO A 69 7.27 -11.62 5.74
C PRO A 69 6.61 -10.40 6.41
N LEU A 70 5.46 -9.95 5.89
CA LEU A 70 4.82 -8.71 6.31
C LEU A 70 3.99 -8.90 7.58
N ASP A 71 3.96 -7.89 8.44
CA ASP A 71 3.06 -7.83 9.59
C ASP A 71 1.60 -7.60 9.17
N GLU A 72 0.67 -7.66 10.13
CA GLU A 72 -0.76 -7.51 9.83
C GLU A 72 -1.08 -6.18 9.13
N GLU A 73 -0.48 -5.08 9.60
CA GLU A 73 -0.65 -3.74 9.02
C GLU A 73 -0.13 -3.67 7.58
N ASP A 74 1.11 -4.11 7.38
CA ASP A 74 1.76 -4.15 6.06
C ASP A 74 0.99 -5.01 5.06
N ARG A 75 0.50 -6.18 5.49
CA ARG A 75 -0.32 -7.06 4.64
C ARG A 75 -1.57 -6.35 4.16
N VAL A 76 -2.26 -5.63 5.05
CA VAL A 76 -3.47 -4.87 4.71
C VAL A 76 -3.16 -3.78 3.68
N ILE A 77 -2.06 -3.03 3.87
CA ILE A 77 -1.63 -1.98 2.94
C ILE A 77 -1.31 -2.55 1.57
N VAL A 78 -0.48 -3.60 1.49
CA VAL A 78 -0.11 -4.24 0.22
C VAL A 78 -1.33 -4.86 -0.46
N GLN A 79 -2.22 -5.49 0.30
CA GLN A 79 -3.43 -6.09 -0.24
C GLN A 79 -4.38 -5.02 -0.82
N ALA A 80 -4.53 -3.87 -0.16
CA ALA A 80 -5.30 -2.74 -0.68
C ALA A 80 -4.66 -2.16 -1.95
N VAL A 81 -3.34 -2.03 -2.01
CA VAL A 81 -2.60 -1.63 -3.22
C VAL A 81 -2.85 -2.60 -4.37
N LEU A 82 -2.68 -3.91 -4.15
CA LEU A 82 -2.90 -4.94 -5.16
C LEU A 82 -4.35 -4.93 -5.67
N THR A 83 -5.31 -4.77 -4.76
CA THR A 83 -6.74 -4.68 -5.08
C THR A 83 -7.03 -3.44 -5.90
N GLY A 84 -6.45 -2.30 -5.54
CA GLY A 84 -6.57 -1.04 -6.26
C GLY A 84 -5.92 -1.05 -7.65
N ILE A 85 -4.79 -1.74 -7.83
CA ILE A 85 -4.16 -1.95 -9.14
C ILE A 85 -5.08 -2.79 -10.05
N GLN A 86 -5.74 -3.80 -9.48
CA GLN A 86 -6.63 -4.68 -10.23
C GLN A 86 -8.00 -4.03 -10.49
N ASN A 87 -8.49 -3.21 -9.56
CA ASN A 87 -9.76 -2.49 -9.62
C ASN A 87 -9.58 -1.08 -9.03
N PRO A 88 -9.34 -0.04 -9.86
CA PRO A 88 -9.10 1.31 -9.35
C PRO A 88 -10.29 1.90 -8.59
N SER A 89 -11.52 1.42 -8.84
CA SER A 89 -12.73 1.79 -8.08
C SER A 89 -12.74 1.30 -6.63
N THR A 90 -11.79 0.46 -6.23
CA THR A 90 -11.64 -0.03 -4.85
C THR A 90 -10.55 0.72 -4.07
N LEU A 91 -9.87 1.66 -4.72
CA LEU A 91 -8.87 2.49 -4.06
C LEU A 91 -9.52 3.33 -2.97
N PRO A 92 -8.89 3.46 -1.79
CA PRO A 92 -9.39 4.33 -0.76
C PRO A 92 -9.24 5.79 -1.22
N ASP A 93 -10.25 6.60 -0.94
CA ASP A 93 -10.19 8.02 -1.18
C ASP A 93 -9.29 8.68 -0.12
N PRO A 94 -8.10 9.21 -0.48
CA PRO A 94 -7.20 9.88 0.46
C PRO A 94 -7.79 11.20 1.00
N ASN A 95 -8.83 11.69 0.32
CA ASN A 95 -9.59 12.89 0.70
C ASN A 95 -10.96 12.54 1.30
N ALA A 96 -11.32 11.25 1.38
CA ALA A 96 -12.38 10.84 2.29
C ALA A 96 -11.80 10.91 3.71
N GLN A 97 -11.73 12.14 4.22
CA GLN A 97 -11.59 12.40 5.64
C GLN A 97 -12.54 11.44 6.36
N ALA A 98 -12.08 10.82 7.44
CA ALA A 98 -12.94 10.14 8.39
C ALA A 98 -14.10 11.11 8.73
N ASP A 99 -15.24 10.92 8.07
CA ASP A 99 -16.34 11.86 8.18
C ASP A 99 -17.03 11.55 9.51
N ALA A 100 -16.76 12.47 10.47
CA ALA A 100 -17.36 12.66 11.79
C ALA A 100 -17.04 11.67 12.91
#